data_AF-E1ZB85-F1
#
_entry.id   AF-E1ZB85-F1
#
_cell.length_a   1.000
_cell.length_b   1.000
_cell.length_c   1.000
_cell.angle_alpha   90.00
_cell.angle_beta   90.00
_cell.angle_gamma   90.00
#
_symmetry.space_group_name_H-M   'P 1'
#
loop_
_entity.id
_entity.type
_entity.pdbx_description
1 polymer ?
#
loop_
_entity_poly.entity_id
_entity_poly.type
_entity_poly.pdbx_seq_one_letter_code
_entity_poly.pdbx_strand_id
1 'polypeptide(L)'
;MERAASLPGGILSYVQGPLHYLDLGGIQRCSLADFGGAPELLAGITKLYASHSGLRSVEGLGRLPAVRWLYLDHNRLPEAELLRLPGVLAGVRLEALDVSGNPGCTPEVERRLLASGLLAQAEFFNGRRAPARAGQ
;
A
#
# COMPACT_ATOMS: atom_id res chain seq x y z
N MET A 1 27.98 17.24 1.72
CA MET A 1 26.87 17.96 2.36
C MET A 1 25.61 17.68 1.56
N GLU A 2 24.97 16.54 1.82
CA GLU A 2 23.75 16.15 1.11
C GLU A 2 22.55 16.88 1.72
N ARG A 3 21.96 17.80 0.96
CA ARG A 3 20.60 18.27 1.20
C ARG A 3 19.68 17.14 0.70
N ALA A 4 19.45 16.14 1.55
CA ALA A 4 18.36 15.20 1.33
C ALA A 4 17.08 16.04 1.22
N ALA A 5 16.37 15.87 0.10
CA ALA A 5 15.15 16.57 -0.21
C ALA A 5 14.06 16.24 0.82
N SER A 6 14.04 16.98 1.92
CA SER A 6 12.85 17.11 2.76
C SER A 6 11.77 17.72 1.90
N LEU A 7 10.81 16.92 1.44
CA LEU A 7 9.51 17.44 1.06
C LEU A 7 8.82 17.89 2.36
N PRO A 8 8.61 19.20 2.59
CA PRO A 8 7.93 19.67 3.79
C PRO A 8 6.42 19.43 3.65
N GLY A 9 5.75 19.02 4.75
CA GLY A 9 4.28 19.16 4.87
C GLY A 9 3.44 17.92 5.21
N GLY A 10 4.03 16.83 5.68
CA GLY A 10 3.30 15.60 6.02
C GLY A 10 3.19 15.33 7.52
N ILE A 11 2.22 14.51 7.95
CA ILE A 11 2.10 14.11 9.38
C ILE A 11 3.33 13.32 9.87
N LEU A 12 4.04 12.65 8.95
CA LEU A 12 5.23 11.85 9.26
C LEU A 12 6.53 12.67 9.26
N SER A 13 6.47 13.96 8.92
CA SER A 13 7.65 14.84 8.89
C SER A 13 8.27 15.06 10.27
N TYR A 14 7.53 14.80 11.36
CA TYR A 14 7.96 15.01 12.74
C TYR A 14 8.30 13.72 13.48
N VAL A 15 8.11 12.56 12.85
CA VAL A 15 8.36 11.29 13.52
C VAL A 15 9.83 10.91 13.33
N GLN A 16 10.50 10.55 14.43
CA GLN A 16 11.89 10.09 14.43
C GLN A 16 11.96 8.66 14.99
N GLY A 17 12.74 7.80 14.33
CA GLY A 17 12.92 6.39 14.70
C GLY A 17 12.26 5.39 13.72
N PRO A 18 12.57 4.10 13.85
CA PRO A 18 12.03 3.07 12.97
C PRO A 18 10.54 2.82 13.28
N LEU A 19 9.69 3.05 12.27
CA LEU A 19 8.27 2.69 12.30
C LEU A 19 8.10 1.37 11.55
N HIS A 20 7.65 0.34 12.25
CA HIS A 20 7.28 -0.92 11.62
C HIS A 20 5.79 -0.98 11.25
N TYR A 21 5.00 -0.19 11.95
CA TYR A 21 3.55 -0.15 11.89
C TYR A 21 3.10 1.29 11.70
N LEU A 22 2.26 1.52 10.69
CA LEU A 22 1.68 2.81 10.41
C LEU A 22 0.17 2.65 10.24
N ASP A 23 -0.59 3.29 11.12
CA ASP A 23 -2.04 3.37 11.03
C ASP A 23 -2.45 4.79 10.59
N LEU A 24 -3.10 4.81 9.45
CA LEU A 24 -3.66 5.96 8.77
C LEU A 24 -5.17 5.83 8.64
N GLY A 25 -5.79 4.83 9.28
CA GLY A 25 -7.22 4.55 9.19
C GLY A 25 -8.07 5.78 9.53
N GLY A 26 -9.06 6.06 8.68
CA GLY A 26 -10.02 7.13 8.91
C GLY A 26 -9.53 8.55 8.63
N ILE A 27 -8.27 8.75 8.22
CA ILE A 27 -7.81 10.09 7.84
C ILE A 27 -8.29 10.41 6.43
N GLN A 28 -9.08 11.47 6.26
CA GLN A 28 -9.75 11.84 5.00
C GLN A 28 -8.79 12.42 3.94
N ARG A 29 -7.63 11.81 3.72
CA ARG A 29 -6.65 12.26 2.73
C ARG A 29 -6.78 11.51 1.41
N CYS A 30 -6.40 12.17 0.32
CA CYS A 30 -6.60 11.65 -1.03
C CYS A 30 -5.46 10.74 -1.51
N SER A 31 -4.23 10.91 -0.98
CA SER A 31 -3.03 10.18 -1.41
C SER A 31 -2.07 9.84 -0.26
N LEU A 32 -1.30 8.76 -0.41
CA LEU A 32 -0.25 8.36 0.52
C LEU A 32 1.00 9.27 0.43
N ALA A 33 1.21 9.92 -0.72
CA ALA A 33 2.28 10.91 -0.89
C ALA A 33 2.11 12.12 0.06
N ASP A 34 0.86 12.47 0.41
CA ASP A 34 0.53 13.61 1.27
C ASP A 34 1.03 13.43 2.71
N PHE A 35 1.36 12.22 3.14
CA PHE A 35 1.82 11.94 4.51
C PHE A 35 3.27 12.32 4.77
N GLY A 36 4.06 12.60 3.73
CA GLY A 36 5.47 12.97 3.86
C GLY A 36 6.30 11.86 4.53
N GLY A 37 7.34 12.26 5.26
CA GLY A 37 8.24 11.32 5.96
C GLY A 37 9.55 11.08 5.21
N ALA A 38 10.63 10.94 5.99
CA ALA A 38 11.97 10.69 5.47
C ALA A 38 12.10 9.26 4.92
N PRO A 39 12.90 9.01 3.87
CA PRO A 39 13.07 7.68 3.28
C PRO A 39 13.45 6.60 4.30
N GLU A 40 14.27 6.96 5.28
CA GLU A 40 14.76 6.05 6.33
C GLU A 40 13.63 5.57 7.24
N LEU A 41 12.64 6.42 7.48
CA LEU A 41 11.46 6.11 8.27
C LEU A 41 10.51 5.19 7.50
N LEU A 42 10.32 5.46 6.22
CA LEU A 42 9.44 4.68 5.34
C LEU A 42 10.03 3.29 5.01
N ALA A 43 11.36 3.17 4.97
CA ALA A 43 12.07 1.91 4.73
C ALA A 43 11.82 0.86 5.83
N GLY A 44 11.43 1.27 7.04
CA GLY A 44 11.15 0.35 8.15
C GLY A 44 9.72 -0.20 8.19
N ILE A 45 8.80 0.38 7.43
CA ILE A 45 7.36 0.10 7.54
C ILE A 45 7.06 -1.26 6.91
N THR A 46 6.57 -2.17 7.74
CA THR A 46 6.15 -3.51 7.31
C THR A 46 4.63 -3.66 7.29
N LYS A 47 3.90 -2.86 8.07
CA LYS A 47 2.44 -2.88 8.17
C LYS A 47 1.87 -1.49 7.93
N LEU A 48 0.98 -1.37 6.94
CA LEU A 48 0.23 -0.15 6.64
C LEU A 48 -1.28 -0.42 6.72
N TYR A 49 -1.96 0.31 7.60
CA TYR A 49 -3.41 0.39 7.66
C TYR A 49 -3.83 1.75 7.15
N ALA A 50 -4.58 1.81 6.05
CA ALA A 50 -5.15 3.06 5.54
C ALA A 50 -6.62 2.83 5.13
N SER A 51 -7.30 1.93 5.83
CA SER A 51 -8.71 1.61 5.63
C SER A 51 -9.60 2.83 5.88
N HIS A 52 -10.73 2.94 5.18
CA HIS A 52 -11.72 4.01 5.40
C HIS A 52 -11.17 5.45 5.32
N SER A 53 -10.10 5.68 4.55
CA SER A 53 -9.39 6.96 4.49
C SER A 53 -9.82 7.84 3.31
N GLY A 54 -10.71 7.35 2.46
CA GLY A 54 -11.15 8.08 1.27
C GLY A 54 -10.06 8.23 0.20
N LEU A 55 -9.00 7.40 0.24
CA LEU A 55 -7.90 7.42 -0.71
C LEU A 55 -8.43 7.26 -2.13
N ARG A 56 -7.93 8.11 -3.04
CA ARG A 56 -8.26 8.08 -4.47
C ARG A 56 -7.09 7.67 -5.33
N SER A 57 -5.88 7.65 -4.77
CA SER A 57 -4.66 7.23 -5.44
C SER A 57 -3.76 6.40 -4.54
N VAL A 58 -3.00 5.51 -5.17
CA VAL A 58 -1.94 4.70 -4.54
C VAL A 58 -0.54 5.32 -4.66
N GLU A 59 -0.46 6.57 -5.13
CA GLU A 59 0.78 7.31 -5.24
C GLU A 59 1.49 7.41 -3.87
N GLY A 60 2.80 7.13 -3.86
CA GLY A 60 3.60 7.10 -2.64
C GLY A 60 3.81 5.70 -2.05
N LEU A 61 3.01 4.68 -2.40
CA LEU A 61 3.22 3.30 -1.93
C LEU A 61 4.59 2.73 -2.29
N GLY A 62 5.14 3.10 -3.46
CA GLY A 62 6.48 2.66 -3.88
C GLY A 62 7.62 3.15 -2.99
N ARG A 63 7.34 4.04 -2.02
CA ARG A 63 8.29 4.49 -1.00
C ARG A 63 8.38 3.55 0.20
N LEU A 64 7.58 2.48 0.24
CA LEU A 64 7.51 1.51 1.34
C LEU A 64 8.12 0.16 0.91
N PRO A 65 9.45 0.06 0.74
CA PRO A 65 10.08 -1.14 0.17
C PRO A 65 9.95 -2.39 1.04
N ALA A 66 9.66 -2.24 2.34
CA ALA A 66 9.57 -3.33 3.30
C ALA A 66 8.13 -3.74 3.65
N VAL A 67 7.10 -3.16 3.00
CA VAL A 67 5.71 -3.44 3.35
C VAL A 67 5.34 -4.89 3.05
N ARG A 68 4.71 -5.55 4.03
CA ARG A 68 4.26 -6.95 3.96
C ARG A 68 2.75 -7.05 4.12
N TRP A 69 2.17 -6.22 4.98
CA TRP A 69 0.72 -6.14 5.17
C TRP A 69 0.21 -4.77 4.76
N LEU A 70 -0.73 -4.75 3.81
CA LEU A 70 -1.27 -3.53 3.22
C LEU A 70 -2.80 -3.58 3.22
N TYR A 71 -3.42 -2.74 4.04
CA TYR A 71 -4.88 -2.64 4.15
C TYR A 71 -5.33 -1.28 3.60
N LEU A 72 -6.02 -1.32 2.46
CA LEU A 72 -6.55 -0.18 1.72
C LEU A 72 -8.07 -0.31 1.53
N ASP A 73 -8.73 -1.13 2.32
CA ASP A 73 -10.16 -1.41 2.18
C ASP A 73 -11.03 -0.17 2.48
N HIS A 74 -12.22 -0.15 1.88
CA HIS A 74 -13.21 0.92 2.03
C HIS A 74 -12.67 2.32 1.71
N ASN A 75 -11.81 2.43 0.70
CA ASN A 75 -11.36 3.70 0.13
C ASN A 75 -12.14 4.04 -1.16
N ARG A 76 -11.68 5.05 -1.90
CA ARG A 76 -12.27 5.52 -3.16
C ARG A 76 -11.36 5.26 -4.35
N LEU A 77 -10.54 4.20 -4.31
CA LEU A 77 -9.60 3.87 -5.37
C LEU A 77 -10.37 3.39 -6.62
N PRO A 78 -10.19 4.05 -7.78
CA PRO A 78 -10.73 3.57 -9.05
C PRO A 78 -9.91 2.38 -9.57
N GLU A 79 -10.46 1.66 -10.55
CA GLU A 79 -9.83 0.48 -11.15
C GLU A 79 -8.41 0.78 -11.67
N ALA A 80 -8.22 1.94 -12.30
CA ALA A 80 -6.91 2.36 -12.81
C ALA A 80 -5.83 2.40 -11.72
N GLU A 81 -6.17 2.80 -10.49
CA GLU A 81 -5.21 2.88 -9.39
C GLU A 81 -4.91 1.50 -8.80
N LEU A 82 -5.92 0.64 -8.68
CA LEU A 82 -5.71 -0.74 -8.24
C LEU A 82 -4.81 -1.51 -9.22
N LEU A 83 -5.03 -1.34 -10.53
CA LEU A 83 -4.22 -2.00 -11.55
C LEU A 83 -2.76 -1.50 -11.61
N ARG A 84 -2.45 -0.36 -10.98
CA ARG A 84 -1.07 0.14 -10.83
C ARG A 84 -0.31 -0.51 -9.69
N LEU A 85 -0.99 -1.11 -8.71
CA LEU A 85 -0.36 -1.72 -7.53
C LEU A 85 0.81 -2.67 -7.87
N PRO A 86 0.72 -3.57 -8.86
CA PRO A 86 1.83 -4.48 -9.18
C PRO A 86 3.08 -3.76 -9.68
N GLY A 87 2.92 -2.63 -10.38
CA GLY A 87 4.04 -1.81 -10.83
C GLY A 87 4.61 -0.93 -9.73
N VAL A 88 3.74 -0.36 -8.88
CA VAL A 88 4.15 0.51 -7.76
C VAL A 88 4.83 -0.28 -6.65
N LEU A 89 4.41 -1.53 -6.42
CA LEU A 89 4.96 -2.44 -5.42
C LEU A 89 5.85 -3.52 -6.07
N ALA A 90 6.44 -3.22 -7.22
CA ALA A 90 7.34 -4.14 -7.90
C ALA A 90 8.54 -4.48 -6.99
N GLY A 91 8.75 -5.79 -6.75
CA GLY A 91 9.82 -6.28 -5.86
C GLY A 91 9.44 -6.36 -4.38
N VAL A 92 8.26 -5.86 -4.00
CA VAL A 92 7.72 -6.01 -2.64
C VAL A 92 7.07 -7.39 -2.50
N ARG A 93 7.34 -8.07 -1.39
CA ARG A 93 6.70 -9.35 -1.05
C ARG A 93 5.59 -9.13 -0.04
N LEU A 94 4.37 -9.00 -0.56
CA LEU A 94 3.18 -8.90 0.28
C LEU A 94 2.79 -10.26 0.85
N GLU A 95 2.41 -10.27 2.11
CA GLU A 95 1.71 -11.36 2.80
C GLU A 95 0.20 -11.12 2.82
N ALA A 96 -0.22 -9.87 2.94
CA ALA A 96 -1.62 -9.52 2.93
C ALA A 96 -1.87 -8.24 2.13
N LEU A 97 -2.88 -8.29 1.27
CA LEU A 97 -3.44 -7.12 0.59
C LEU A 97 -4.95 -7.10 0.79
N ASP A 98 -5.49 -6.00 1.28
CA ASP A 98 -6.93 -5.76 1.26
C ASP A 98 -7.23 -4.48 0.48
N VAL A 99 -8.02 -4.61 -0.57
CA VAL A 99 -8.53 -3.50 -1.39
C VAL A 99 -10.07 -3.58 -1.50
N SER A 100 -10.70 -4.43 -0.70
CA SER A 100 -12.15 -4.63 -0.72
C SER A 100 -12.90 -3.33 -0.39
N GLY A 101 -14.14 -3.19 -0.86
CA GLY A 101 -14.92 -1.97 -0.62
C GLY A 101 -14.44 -0.72 -1.38
N ASN A 102 -13.41 -0.83 -2.23
CA ASN A 102 -13.07 0.22 -3.20
C ASN A 102 -13.97 0.14 -4.44
N PRO A 103 -14.37 1.27 -5.04
CA PRO A 103 -15.21 1.28 -6.24
C PRO A 103 -14.54 0.61 -7.45
N GLY A 104 -13.21 0.66 -7.52
CA GLY A 104 -12.42 -0.02 -8.55
C GLY A 104 -12.26 -1.53 -8.32
N CYS A 105 -12.63 -2.06 -7.15
CA CYS A 105 -12.43 -3.46 -6.80
C CYS A 105 -13.51 -4.32 -7.46
N THR A 106 -13.39 -4.50 -8.77
CA THR A 106 -14.25 -5.38 -9.55
C THR A 106 -13.65 -6.80 -9.62
N PRO A 107 -14.45 -7.84 -9.89
CA PRO A 107 -13.93 -9.21 -10.06
C PRO A 107 -12.92 -9.36 -11.20
N GLU A 108 -12.93 -8.46 -12.19
CA GLU A 108 -11.90 -8.42 -13.25
C GLU A 108 -10.57 -7.91 -12.65
N VAL A 109 -10.59 -6.80 -11.93
CA VAL A 109 -9.40 -6.25 -11.27
C VAL A 109 -8.80 -7.22 -10.28
N GLU A 110 -9.62 -7.89 -9.47
CA GLU A 110 -9.15 -8.94 -8.56
C GLU A 110 -8.40 -10.06 -9.30
N ARG A 111 -8.96 -10.56 -10.42
CA ARG A 111 -8.30 -11.57 -11.25
C ARG A 111 -6.99 -11.06 -11.85
N ARG A 112 -6.95 -9.81 -12.30
CA ARG A 112 -5.74 -9.18 -12.84
C ARG A 112 -4.66 -9.03 -11.77
N LEU A 113 -5.03 -8.64 -10.55
CA LEU A 113 -4.10 -8.54 -9.41
C LEU A 113 -3.53 -9.91 -9.04
N LEU A 114 -4.36 -10.95 -8.99
CA LEU A 114 -3.91 -12.32 -8.75
C LEU A 114 -2.97 -12.83 -9.86
N ALA A 115 -3.22 -12.44 -11.12
CA ALA A 115 -2.36 -12.80 -12.25
C ALA A 115 -1.03 -12.03 -12.28
N SER A 116 -0.98 -10.82 -11.71
CA SER A 116 0.15 -9.88 -11.80
C SER A 116 1.44 -10.31 -11.09
N GLY A 117 1.40 -11.38 -10.29
CA GLY A 117 2.54 -11.86 -9.52
C GLY A 117 2.76 -11.10 -8.20
N LEU A 118 2.15 -9.94 -8.00
CA LEU A 118 2.18 -9.18 -6.73
C LEU A 118 1.73 -10.04 -5.55
N LEU A 119 0.70 -10.86 -5.77
CA LEU A 119 0.09 -11.72 -4.75
C LEU A 119 0.61 -13.16 -4.80
N ALA A 120 1.70 -13.44 -5.52
CA ALA A 120 2.21 -14.80 -5.70
C ALA A 120 2.64 -15.47 -4.38
N GLN A 121 3.06 -14.67 -3.40
CA GLN A 121 3.46 -15.11 -2.06
C GLN A 121 2.54 -14.56 -0.96
N ALA A 122 1.44 -13.91 -1.35
CA ALA A 122 0.47 -13.43 -0.39
C ALA A 122 -0.24 -14.62 0.25
N GLU A 123 -0.45 -14.55 1.56
CA GLU A 123 -1.28 -15.48 2.30
C GLU A 123 -2.74 -15.03 2.28
N PHE A 124 -2.99 -13.72 2.24
CA PHE A 124 -4.32 -13.13 2.31
C PHE A 124 -4.56 -12.08 1.21
N PHE A 125 -5.73 -12.15 0.58
CA PHE A 125 -6.23 -11.16 -0.36
C PHE A 125 -7.72 -10.89 -0.10
N ASN A 126 -8.10 -9.63 0.14
CA ASN A 126 -9.48 -9.20 0.42
C ASN A 126 -10.18 -10.06 1.50
N GLY A 127 -9.48 -10.27 2.63
CA GLY A 127 -9.97 -11.08 3.76
C GLY A 127 -10.06 -12.59 3.51
N ARG A 128 -9.65 -13.08 2.33
CA ARG A 128 -9.64 -14.50 1.96
C ARG A 128 -8.21 -15.00 1.86
N ARG A 129 -8.02 -16.31 2.03
CA ARG A 129 -6.72 -16.92 1.75
C ARG A 129 -6.41 -16.74 0.26
N ALA A 130 -5.29 -16.10 -0.05
CA ALA A 130 -4.88 -15.93 -1.44
C ALA A 130 -4.59 -17.31 -2.04
N PRO A 131 -4.92 -17.52 -3.33
CA PRO A 131 -4.66 -18.79 -3.98
C PRO A 131 -3.15 -19.02 -3.99
N ALA A 132 -2.71 -20.02 -3.25
CA ALA A 132 -1.33 -20.48 -3.33
C ALA A 132 -1.06 -20.80 -4.80
N ARG A 133 -0.04 -20.20 -5.41
CA ARG A 133 0.49 -20.78 -6.64
C ARG A 133 0.99 -22.17 -6.25
N ALA A 134 0.25 -23.19 -6.67
CA ALA A 134 0.75 -24.56 -6.68
C ALA A 134 2.13 -24.51 -7.32
N GLY A 135 3.09 -25.17 -6.66
CA GLY A 135 4.50 -25.13 -7.02
C GLY A 135 4.73 -25.35 -8.51
N GLN A 136 5.79 -24.69 -8.98
CA GLN A 136 6.48 -25.02 -10.22
C GLN A 136 6.73 -26.53 -10.34
#